data_AF-A0A483A3L3-F1
#
_entry.id   AF-A0A483A3L3-F1
#
_cell.length_a   1.000
_cell.length_b   1.000
_cell.length_c   1.000
_cell.angle_alpha   90.00
_cell.angle_beta   90.00
_cell.angle_gamma   90.00
#
_symmetry.space_group_name_H-M   'P 1'
#
loop_
_entity.id
_entity.type
_entity.pdbx_description
1 polymer ?
#
loop_
_entity_poly.entity_id
_entity_poly.type
_entity_poly.pdbx_seq_one_letter_code
_entity_poly.pdbx_strand_id
1 'polypeptide(L)' 'MVIQSHEQDTSSNNARNGYGSKTLKGDHGEIELSIPRDRNADFEPVILGKGQTF' A
#
# COMPACT_ATOMS: atom_id res chain seq x y z
N MET A 1 19.84 13.85 -24.95
CA MET A 1 18.59 13.48 -24.25
C MET A 1 18.99 13.02 -22.87
N VAL A 2 18.94 13.90 -21.87
CA VAL A 2 19.37 13.59 -20.50
C VAL A 2 18.18 12.93 -19.81
N ILE A 3 18.31 11.65 -19.51
CA ILE A 3 17.29 10.90 -18.78
C ILE A 3 17.42 11.34 -17.33
N GLN A 4 16.45 12.13 -16.85
CA GLN A 4 16.43 12.62 -15.48
C GLN A 4 16.04 11.46 -14.56
N SER A 5 17.03 10.71 -14.09
CA SER A 5 16.85 9.69 -13.05
C SER A 5 16.36 10.37 -11.77
N HIS A 6 15.13 10.03 -11.34
CA HIS A 6 14.65 10.36 -10.00
C HIS A 6 15.56 9.66 -8.99
N GLU A 7 16.40 10.41 -8.28
CA GLU A 7 17.07 9.93 -7.08
C GLU A 7 15.98 9.50 -6.08
N GLN A 8 15.79 8.19 -5.92
CA GLN A 8 15.04 7.65 -4.81
C GLN A 8 15.88 7.94 -3.56
N ASP A 9 15.33 8.72 -2.63
CA ASP A 9 15.97 9.06 -1.38
C ASP A 9 16.24 7.77 -0.56
N THR A 10 17.45 7.23 -0.68
CA THR A 10 17.89 5.99 -0.03
C THR A 10 18.12 6.17 1.48
N SER A 11 17.98 7.39 2.00
CA SER A 11 18.09 7.67 3.43
C SER A 11 16.93 7.09 4.24
N SER A 12 15.78 6.85 3.60
CA SER A 12 14.67 6.17 4.25
C SER A 12 14.83 4.64 4.15
N ASN A 13 14.98 3.97 5.30
CA ASN A 13 14.91 2.50 5.36
C ASN A 13 13.48 1.97 5.08
N ASN A 14 12.52 2.87 4.81
CA ASN A 14 11.14 2.50 4.56
C ASN A 14 10.88 2.37 3.06
N ALA A 15 10.87 1.13 2.58
CA ALA A 15 10.48 0.79 1.21
C ALA A 15 9.26 -0.14 1.21
N ARG A 16 8.62 -0.32 0.05
CA ARG A 16 7.53 -1.30 -0.07
C ARG A 16 8.03 -2.71 0.28
N ASN A 17 7.28 -3.42 1.12
CA ASN A 17 7.56 -4.77 1.60
C ASN A 17 6.42 -5.73 1.22
N GLY A 18 6.21 -5.89 -0.09
CA GLY A 18 5.22 -6.81 -0.64
C GLY A 18 3.78 -6.31 -0.55
N TYR A 19 2.85 -7.26 -0.71
CA TYR A 19 1.41 -7.04 -0.75
C TYR A 19 0.71 -7.97 0.23
N GLY A 20 -0.34 -7.48 0.89
CA GLY A 20 -1.29 -8.31 1.63
C GLY A 20 -2.63 -8.37 0.89
N SER A 21 -3.33 -9.50 0.98
CA SER A 21 -4.72 -9.60 0.51
C SER A 21 -5.68 -8.97 1.54
N LYS A 22 -6.68 -8.24 1.07
CA LYS A 22 -7.83 -7.78 1.86
C LYS A 22 -9.09 -7.99 1.04
N THR A 23 -10.05 -8.72 1.62
CA THR A 23 -11.39 -8.87 1.04
C THR A 23 -12.31 -7.80 1.60
N LEU A 24 -12.86 -6.94 0.74
CA LEU A 24 -13.90 -5.97 1.07
C LEU A 24 -15.27 -6.56 0.77
N LYS A 25 -16.24 -6.24 1.61
CA LYS A 25 -17.65 -6.60 1.44
C LYS A 25 -18.44 -5.32 1.23
N GLY A 26 -19.11 -5.20 0.10
CA GLY A 26 -19.99 -4.09 -0.21
C GLY A 26 -21.31 -4.55 -0.79
N ASP A 27 -22.15 -3.59 -1.17
CA ASP A 27 -23.50 -3.85 -1.70
C ASP A 27 -23.48 -4.68 -2.99
N HIS A 28 -22.34 -4.71 -3.69
CA HIS A 28 -22.13 -5.47 -4.93
C HIS A 28 -21.42 -6.82 -4.72
N GLY A 29 -21.25 -7.26 -3.47
CA GLY A 29 -20.58 -8.52 -3.13
C GLY A 29 -19.17 -8.33 -2.56
N GLU A 30 -18.35 -9.36 -2.70
CA GLU A 30 -16.97 -9.38 -2.17
C GLU A 30 -15.94 -9.01 -3.25
N ILE A 31 -14.96 -8.18 -2.89
CA ILE A 31 -13.85 -7.76 -3.76
C ILE A 31 -12.54 -8.07 -3.06
N GLU A 32 -11.66 -8.81 -3.72
CA GLU A 32 -10.30 -9.06 -3.23
C GLU A 32 -9.33 -7.98 -3.72
N LEU A 33 -8.58 -7.38 -2.79
CA LEU A 33 -7.61 -6.32 -3.06
C LEU A 33 -6.20 -6.75 -2.65
N SER A 34 -5.22 -6.41 -3.49
CA SER A 34 -3.79 -6.50 -3.18
C SER A 34 -3.30 -5.16 -2.63
N ILE A 35 -3.06 -5.08 -1.32
CA ILE A 35 -2.67 -3.84 -0.64
C ILE A 35 -1.15 -3.83 -0.42
N PRO A 36 -0.42 -2.85 -0.98
CA PRO A 36 1.00 -2.68 -0.70
C PRO A 36 1.22 -2.31 0.77
N ARG A 37 2.30 -2.85 1.36
CA ARG A 37 2.73 -2.48 2.71
C ARG A 37 4.10 -1.84 2.67
N ASP A 38 4.37 -0.92 3.58
CA ASP A 38 5.70 -0.37 3.81
C ASP A 38 6.48 -1.28 4.78
N ARG A 39 7.81 -1.15 4.81
CA ARG A 39 8.70 -2.00 5.61
C ARG A 39 8.46 -1.81 7.10
N ASN A 40 8.23 -0.57 7.51
CA ASN A 40 8.08 -0.22 8.91
C ASN A 40 6.63 -0.38 9.43
N ALA A 41 5.66 -0.60 8.53
CA ALA A 41 4.24 -0.62 8.84
C ALA A 41 3.68 0.72 9.40
N ASP A 42 4.37 1.83 9.11
CA ASP A 42 4.05 3.18 9.60
C ASP A 42 2.99 3.88 8.74
N PHE A 43 2.70 3.37 7.54
CA PHE A 43 1.66 3.94 6.69
C PHE A 43 0.26 3.74 7.29
N GLU A 44 -0.50 4.83 7.44
CA GLU A 44 -1.90 4.82 7.84
C GLU A 44 -2.82 5.06 6.63
N PRO A 45 -3.64 4.07 6.21
CA PRO A 45 -4.57 4.22 5.12
C PRO A 45 -5.66 5.26 5.40
N VAL A 46 -5.94 6.13 4.43
CA VAL A 46 -6.89 7.24 4.59
C VAL A 46 -8.34 6.84 4.30
N ILE A 47 -8.56 5.99 3.28
CA ILE A 47 -9.91 5.64 2.79
C ILE A 47 -10.46 4.43 3.54
N LEU A 48 -9.65 3.39 3.71
CA LEU A 48 -10.03 2.13 4.36
C LEU A 48 -8.95 1.74 5.36
N GLY A 49 -9.25 1.90 6.65
CA GLY A 49 -8.33 1.68 7.73
C GLY A 49 -7.78 0.25 7.82
N LYS A 50 -6.71 0.10 8.59
CA LYS A 50 -6.16 -1.22 8.94
C LYS A 50 -7.28 -2.08 9.56
N GLY A 51 -7.43 -3.31 9.08
CA GLY A 51 -8.46 -4.25 9.56
C GLY A 51 -9.90 -4.02 9.08
N GLN A 52 -10.24 -2.86 8.48
CA GLN A 52 -11.60 -2.61 7.99
C GLN A 52 -11.93 -3.41 6.72
N THR A 53 -13.12 -3.97 6.63
CA THR A 53 -13.57 -4.82 5.50
C THR A 53 -14.91 -4.39 4.91
N PHE A 54 -15.46 -3.26 5.36
CA PHE A 54 -16.73 -2.66 4.96
C PHE A 54 -16.61 -1.14 4.96
#